data_AF-A0A1G8EXD0-F1
#
_entry.id   AF-A0A1G8EXD0-F1
#
_cell.length_a   1.000
_cell.length_b   1.000
_cell.length_c   1.000
_cell.angle_alpha   90.00
_cell.angle_beta   90.00
_cell.angle_gamma   90.00
#
_symmetry.space_group_name_H-M   'P 1'
#
loop_
_entity.id
_entity.type
_entity.pdbx_description
1 polymer ?
#
loop_
_entity_poly.entity_id
_entity_poly.type
_entity_poly.pdbx_seq_one_letter_code
_entity_poly.pdbx_strand_id
1 'polypeptide(L)'
;MDRADHLAAIQALLADASGAVAAGDVARALDQAVARLSADAPRRHSARLTVEARDAGHHQLTLPADVRGVPGLEHPPDQAPPAALPGGLWRHLPAVGLVVIRAQAGPAVGDEVLAHLVSPYLLSDTEATVPDALAEPLQCLAAALLLRQLANATAGEEVSTLAADTVDHGGRSARYAARARDLAGVYAAAIKAQVPRSACAARDLPPRFGRLVSRAYGGPR
;
A
#
# COMPACT_ATOMS: atom_id res chain seq x y z
N MET A 1 17.19 1.49 3.87
CA MET A 1 17.66 2.57 2.98
C MET A 1 16.85 3.83 3.25
N ASP A 2 17.47 5.01 3.34
CA ASP A 2 16.78 6.25 3.73
C ASP A 2 16.24 7.05 2.51
N ARG A 3 15.56 8.18 2.76
CA ARG A 3 14.99 9.02 1.68
C ARG A 3 16.07 9.59 0.77
N ALA A 4 17.22 10.00 1.30
CA ALA A 4 18.29 10.61 0.52
C ALA A 4 18.92 9.58 -0.44
N ASP A 5 19.14 8.36 0.04
CA ASP A 5 19.59 7.23 -0.76
C ASP A 5 18.64 6.95 -1.93
N HIS A 6 17.33 6.97 -1.67
CA HIS A 6 16.31 6.81 -2.72
C HIS A 6 16.42 7.89 -3.80
N LEU A 7 16.57 9.16 -3.41
CA LEU A 7 16.69 10.27 -4.35
C LEU A 7 17.96 10.16 -5.20
N ALA A 8 19.09 9.81 -4.59
CA ALA A 8 20.37 9.61 -5.29
C ALA A 8 20.28 8.47 -6.32
N ALA A 9 19.67 7.34 -5.95
CA ALA A 9 19.47 6.22 -6.87
C ALA A 9 18.53 6.58 -8.03
N ILE A 10 17.45 7.33 -7.79
CA ILE A 10 16.56 7.82 -8.85
C ILE A 10 17.33 8.74 -9.81
N GLN A 11 18.16 9.64 -9.28
CA GLN A 11 18.98 10.51 -10.13
C GLN A 11 19.97 9.72 -11.00
N ALA A 12 20.58 8.67 -10.46
CA ALA A 12 21.45 7.78 -11.22
C ALA A 12 20.70 7.08 -12.37
N LEU A 13 19.45 6.65 -12.14
CA LEU A 13 18.58 6.10 -13.18
C LEU A 13 18.21 7.12 -14.27
N LEU A 14 18.38 8.42 -14.00
CA LEU A 14 18.06 9.54 -14.89
C LEU A 14 19.30 10.25 -15.43
N ALA A 15 20.50 9.65 -15.36
CA ALA A 15 21.76 10.30 -15.74
C ALA A 15 21.70 11.02 -17.10
N ASP A 16 21.10 10.39 -18.12
CA ASP A 16 20.95 10.92 -19.48
C ASP A 16 19.95 12.10 -19.60
N ALA A 17 19.18 12.36 -18.54
CA ALA A 17 18.18 13.43 -18.45
C ALA A 17 18.44 14.38 -17.27
N SER A 18 19.61 14.30 -16.64
CA SER A 18 19.97 15.03 -15.41
C SER A 18 19.85 16.55 -15.53
N GLY A 19 20.06 17.12 -16.74
CA GLY A 19 19.89 18.56 -16.99
C GLY A 19 18.43 19.01 -17.18
N ALA A 20 17.48 18.08 -17.33
CA ALA A 20 16.08 18.38 -17.65
C ALA A 20 15.12 18.20 -16.46
N VAL A 21 15.60 17.69 -15.32
CA VAL A 21 14.78 17.34 -14.15
C VAL A 21 15.29 18.12 -12.93
N ALA A 22 14.42 18.91 -12.30
CA ALA A 22 14.79 19.60 -11.07
C ALA A 22 14.76 18.63 -9.87
N ALA A 23 15.57 18.88 -8.84
CA ALA A 23 15.58 18.06 -7.62
C ALA A 23 14.18 17.96 -6.96
N GLY A 24 13.39 19.04 -7.03
CA GLY A 24 12.01 19.04 -6.55
C GLY A 24 11.07 18.10 -7.33
N ASP A 25 11.35 17.84 -8.60
CA ASP A 25 10.57 16.89 -9.41
C ASP A 25 10.85 15.45 -8.97
N VAL A 26 12.12 15.14 -8.69
CA VAL A 26 12.56 13.84 -8.16
C VAL A 26 11.86 13.53 -6.84
N ALA A 27 11.85 14.49 -5.91
CA ALA A 27 11.17 14.34 -4.62
C ALA A 27 9.67 14.08 -4.77
N ARG A 28 8.99 14.86 -5.62
CA ARG A 28 7.55 14.67 -5.90
C ARG A 28 7.26 13.32 -6.55
N ALA A 29 8.12 12.86 -7.46
CA ALA A 29 7.96 11.57 -8.11
C ALA A 29 8.15 10.39 -7.12
N LEU A 30 9.10 10.52 -6.18
CA LEU A 30 9.26 9.56 -5.09
C LEU A 30 8.00 9.50 -4.21
N ASP A 31 7.44 10.65 -3.82
CA ASP A 31 6.23 10.69 -3.00
C ASP A 31 5.02 10.05 -3.73
N GLN A 32 4.89 10.31 -5.03
CA GLN A 32 3.87 9.67 -5.87
C GLN A 32 4.08 8.15 -5.96
N ALA A 33 5.34 7.70 -6.11
CA ALA A 33 5.67 6.29 -6.16
C ALA A 33 5.37 5.57 -4.83
N VAL A 34 5.67 6.20 -3.69
CA VAL A 34 5.36 5.66 -2.35
C VAL A 34 3.84 5.56 -2.14
N ALA A 35 3.09 6.59 -2.54
CA ALA A 35 1.63 6.56 -2.49
C ALA A 35 1.06 5.42 -3.36
N ARG A 36 1.63 5.21 -4.55
CA ARG A 36 1.21 4.13 -5.45
C ARG A 36 1.54 2.75 -4.88
N LEU A 37 2.75 2.57 -4.34
CA LEU A 37 3.17 1.34 -3.66
C LEU A 37 2.22 1.01 -2.50
N SER A 38 1.89 2.00 -1.69
CA SER A 38 0.98 1.85 -0.55
C SER A 38 -0.44 1.44 -0.98
N ALA A 39 -0.87 1.82 -2.18
CA ALA A 39 -2.16 1.43 -2.73
C ALA A 39 -2.13 0.01 -3.34
N ASP A 40 -1.06 -0.32 -4.06
CA ASP A 40 -0.93 -1.62 -4.75
C ASP A 40 -0.61 -2.78 -3.78
N ALA A 41 0.25 -2.52 -2.79
CA ALA A 41 0.72 -3.51 -1.81
C ALA A 41 0.90 -2.85 -0.44
N PRO A 42 -0.17 -2.61 0.34
CA PRO A 42 -0.04 -1.91 1.63
C PRO A 42 0.76 -2.69 2.67
N ARG A 43 1.41 -1.97 3.59
CA ARG A 43 2.20 -2.53 4.69
C ARG A 43 1.31 -3.32 5.65
N ARG A 44 1.60 -4.60 5.84
CA ARG A 44 0.96 -5.46 6.85
C ARG A 44 1.92 -5.69 8.00
N HIS A 45 1.45 -5.45 9.22
CA HIS A 45 2.23 -5.63 10.43
C HIS A 45 1.29 -5.88 11.61
N SER A 46 1.83 -6.34 12.75
CA SER A 46 1.05 -6.58 13.95
C SER A 46 1.52 -5.68 15.07
N ALA A 47 0.60 -5.24 15.93
CA ALA A 47 0.90 -4.43 17.11
C ALA A 47 0.06 -4.89 18.29
N ARG A 48 0.63 -4.84 19.50
CA ARG A 48 -0.13 -5.05 20.73
C ARG A 48 -0.81 -3.75 21.13
N LEU A 49 -2.11 -3.81 21.32
CA LEU A 49 -2.94 -2.68 21.70
C LEU A 49 -3.65 -3.00 23.00
N THR A 50 -3.73 -2.02 23.90
CA THR A 50 -4.39 -2.17 25.20
C THR A 50 -5.88 -1.87 25.06
N VAL A 51 -6.71 -2.70 25.70
CA VAL A 51 -8.16 -2.55 25.74
C VAL A 51 -8.52 -1.42 26.70
N GLU A 52 -9.20 -0.41 26.16
CA GLU A 52 -9.72 0.73 26.92
C GLU A 52 -11.24 0.63 27.11
N ALA A 53 -11.73 1.24 28.17
CA ALA A 53 -13.18 1.38 28.40
C ALA A 53 -13.76 2.46 27.47
N ARG A 54 -14.92 2.19 26.87
CA ARG A 54 -15.66 3.17 26.07
C ARG A 54 -17.02 3.51 26.67
N ASP A 55 -17.91 2.51 26.77
CA ASP A 55 -19.28 2.64 27.29
C ASP A 55 -19.74 1.30 27.90
N ALA A 56 -20.88 1.30 28.62
CA ALA A 56 -21.47 0.07 29.17
C ALA A 56 -21.78 -0.96 28.05
N GLY A 57 -20.93 -1.98 27.92
CA GLY A 57 -21.07 -3.07 26.95
C GLY A 57 -20.08 -3.04 25.77
N HIS A 58 -19.22 -2.02 25.68
CA HIS A 58 -18.20 -1.90 24.63
C HIS A 58 -16.83 -1.52 25.17
N HIS A 59 -15.82 -2.20 24.65
CA HIS A 59 -14.42 -1.84 24.80
C HIS A 59 -13.89 -1.21 23.51
N GLN A 60 -12.77 -0.51 23.60
CA GLN A 60 -12.12 0.10 22.44
C GLN A 60 -10.62 -0.17 22.41
N LEU A 61 -10.07 -0.14 21.20
CA LEU A 61 -8.64 -0.04 20.95
C LEU A 61 -8.40 1.24 20.15
N THR A 62 -7.48 2.07 20.65
CA THR A 62 -6.99 3.23 19.90
C THR A 62 -5.94 2.77 18.89
N LEU A 63 -6.17 3.05 17.61
CA LEU A 63 -5.24 2.69 16.53
C LEU A 63 -4.22 3.81 16.28
N PRO A 64 -2.99 3.47 15.86
CA PRO A 64 -2.07 4.44 15.27
C PRO A 64 -2.69 5.18 14.07
N ALA A 65 -2.33 6.46 13.89
CA ALA A 65 -2.96 7.34 12.90
C ALA A 65 -2.74 6.93 11.44
N ASP A 66 -1.69 6.17 11.15
CA ASP A 66 -1.37 5.66 9.81
C ASP A 66 -2.21 4.44 9.43
N VAL A 67 -2.86 3.76 10.38
CA VAL A 67 -3.66 2.56 10.10
C VAL A 67 -4.84 2.89 9.18
N ARG A 68 -5.05 2.03 8.19
CA ARG A 68 -6.14 2.08 7.21
C ARG A 68 -7.06 0.85 7.28
N GLY A 69 -6.58 -0.24 7.86
CA GLY A 69 -7.36 -1.46 8.03
C GLY A 69 -6.88 -2.32 9.18
N VAL A 70 -7.79 -3.10 9.72
CA VAL A 70 -7.52 -4.10 10.76
C VAL A 70 -8.10 -5.43 10.27
N PRO A 71 -7.30 -6.33 9.66
CA PRO A 71 -7.81 -7.59 9.12
C PRO A 71 -8.21 -8.60 10.18
N GLY A 72 -7.66 -8.49 11.39
CA GLY A 72 -7.91 -9.43 12.47
C GLY A 72 -7.39 -8.94 13.80
N LEU A 73 -7.94 -9.52 14.86
CA LEU A 73 -7.52 -9.34 16.24
C LEU A 73 -7.32 -10.72 16.86
N GLU A 74 -6.35 -10.85 17.76
CA GLU A 74 -6.12 -12.07 18.53
C GLU A 74 -6.14 -11.74 20.02
N HIS A 75 -6.83 -12.60 20.78
CA HIS A 75 -6.86 -12.49 22.22
C HIS A 75 -7.13 -13.86 22.87
N PRO A 76 -6.31 -14.28 23.85
CA PRO A 76 -5.10 -13.60 24.30
C PRO A 76 -3.97 -13.70 23.24
N PRO A 77 -2.97 -12.80 23.27
CA PRO A 77 -1.91 -12.78 22.28
C PRO A 77 -1.00 -14.02 22.40
N ASP A 78 -0.28 -14.34 21.32
CA ASP A 78 0.79 -15.34 21.27
C ASP A 78 0.39 -16.79 21.61
N GLN A 79 -0.89 -17.14 21.48
CA GLN A 79 -1.32 -18.54 21.60
C GLN A 79 -0.91 -19.40 20.40
N ALA A 80 -0.64 -20.67 20.66
CA ALA A 80 -0.41 -21.71 19.66
C ALA A 80 -1.45 -22.83 19.82
N PRO A 81 -2.48 -22.94 18.95
CA PRO A 81 -2.75 -22.10 17.77
C PRO A 81 -3.25 -20.68 18.12
N PRO A 82 -3.12 -19.69 17.19
CA PRO A 82 -3.59 -18.33 17.42
C PRO A 82 -5.09 -18.24 17.74
N ALA A 83 -5.44 -17.51 18.80
CA ALA A 83 -6.81 -17.30 19.24
C ALA A 83 -7.43 -16.07 18.58
N ALA A 84 -7.94 -16.24 17.36
CA ALA A 84 -8.57 -15.15 16.62
C ALA A 84 -9.92 -14.73 17.22
N LEU A 85 -10.09 -13.42 17.45
CA LEU A 85 -11.35 -12.82 17.86
C LEU A 85 -12.36 -12.86 16.69
N PRO A 86 -13.54 -13.50 16.84
CA PRO A 86 -14.53 -13.59 15.79
C PRO A 86 -14.95 -12.21 15.27
N GLY A 87 -14.98 -12.03 13.94
CA GLY A 87 -15.30 -10.75 13.29
C GLY A 87 -16.68 -10.16 13.62
N GLY A 88 -17.62 -10.96 14.15
CA GLY A 88 -18.92 -10.47 14.64
C GLY A 88 -18.86 -9.76 16.01
N LEU A 89 -17.73 -9.85 16.71
CA LEU A 89 -17.55 -9.33 18.06
C LEU A 89 -16.78 -8.01 18.10
N TRP A 90 -16.31 -7.51 16.97
CA TRP A 90 -15.61 -6.24 16.88
C TRP A 90 -15.88 -5.53 15.55
N ARG A 91 -15.56 -4.24 15.50
CA ARG A 91 -15.72 -3.41 14.30
C ARG A 91 -14.67 -2.31 14.25
N HIS A 92 -13.94 -2.24 13.15
CA HIS A 92 -13.04 -1.13 12.85
C HIS A 92 -13.82 0.11 12.38
N LEU A 93 -13.52 1.26 12.96
CA LEU A 93 -14.07 2.57 12.66
C LEU A 93 -12.95 3.50 12.15
N PRO A 94 -12.63 3.45 10.84
CA PRO A 94 -11.46 4.14 10.29
C PRO A 94 -11.54 5.66 10.42
N ALA A 95 -12.74 6.25 10.39
CA ALA A 95 -12.93 7.70 10.46
C ALA A 95 -12.47 8.33 11.79
N VAL A 96 -12.41 7.53 12.86
CA VAL A 96 -12.00 7.97 14.20
C VAL A 96 -10.77 7.21 14.72
N GLY A 97 -10.19 6.31 13.91
CA GLY A 97 -9.01 5.54 14.31
C GLY A 97 -9.25 4.58 15.48
N LEU A 98 -10.44 3.99 15.58
CA LEU A 98 -10.79 3.09 16.69
C LEU A 98 -11.21 1.71 16.20
N VAL A 99 -10.97 0.70 17.04
CA VAL A 99 -11.69 -0.58 16.96
C VAL A 99 -12.59 -0.69 18.18
N VAL A 100 -13.86 -1.02 17.95
CA VAL A 100 -14.83 -1.28 19.03
C VAL A 100 -14.98 -2.78 19.19
N ILE A 101 -14.82 -3.28 20.40
CA ILE A 101 -14.98 -4.68 20.78
C ILE A 101 -16.21 -4.80 21.66
N ARG A 102 -17.04 -5.82 21.47
CA ARG A 102 -18.16 -6.11 22.39
C ARG A 102 -17.62 -6.65 23.71
N ALA A 103 -18.14 -6.21 24.84
CA ALA A 103 -17.65 -6.66 26.16
C ALA A 103 -17.71 -8.19 26.36
N GLN A 104 -18.67 -8.87 25.71
CA GLN A 104 -18.79 -10.33 25.73
C GLN A 104 -17.74 -11.08 24.88
N ALA A 105 -16.79 -10.37 24.26
CA ALA A 105 -15.83 -10.97 23.33
C ALA A 105 -14.66 -11.68 23.99
N GLY A 106 -14.47 -11.53 25.30
CA GLY A 106 -13.35 -12.10 26.05
C GLY A 106 -12.45 -11.03 26.66
N PRO A 107 -11.83 -10.13 25.87
CA PRO A 107 -10.90 -9.13 26.39
C PRO A 107 -11.57 -8.19 27.40
N ALA A 108 -10.96 -8.06 28.57
CA ALA A 108 -11.33 -7.09 29.59
C ALA A 108 -10.51 -5.79 29.44
N VAL A 109 -10.95 -4.73 30.13
CA VAL A 109 -10.20 -3.46 30.17
C VAL A 109 -8.83 -3.70 30.81
N GLY A 110 -7.77 -3.21 30.17
CA GLY A 110 -6.38 -3.43 30.56
C GLY A 110 -5.71 -4.64 29.90
N ASP A 111 -6.47 -5.51 29.23
CA ASP A 111 -5.88 -6.63 28.49
C ASP A 111 -5.15 -6.16 27.24
N GLU A 112 -4.15 -6.93 26.81
CA GLU A 112 -3.54 -6.76 25.51
C GLU A 112 -4.25 -7.61 24.44
N VAL A 113 -4.41 -7.02 23.27
CA VAL A 113 -4.92 -7.66 22.05
C VAL A 113 -3.85 -7.49 20.98
N LEU A 114 -3.50 -8.58 20.29
CA LEU A 114 -2.63 -8.49 19.12
C LEU A 114 -3.49 -8.10 17.91
N ALA A 115 -3.31 -6.88 17.40
CA ALA A 115 -4.00 -6.40 16.23
C ALA A 115 -3.14 -6.59 14.98
N HIS A 116 -3.71 -7.20 13.94
CA HIS A 116 -3.14 -7.20 12.61
C HIS A 116 -3.57 -5.91 11.91
N LEU A 117 -2.62 -5.15 11.39
CA LEU A 117 -2.81 -3.80 10.89
C LEU A 117 -2.36 -3.69 9.43
N VAL A 118 -3.07 -2.83 8.69
CA VAL A 118 -2.74 -2.42 7.33
C VAL A 118 -2.51 -0.92 7.34
N SER A 119 -1.31 -0.49 6.95
CA SER A 119 -0.88 0.91 6.91
C SER A 119 -0.22 1.24 5.57
N PRO A 120 -0.14 2.52 5.16
CA PRO A 120 0.70 2.92 4.05
C PRO A 120 2.18 2.76 4.42
N TYR A 121 3.03 2.78 3.38
CA TYR A 121 4.45 3.01 3.57
C TYR A 121 4.71 4.50 3.80
N LEU A 122 5.64 4.77 4.71
CA LEU A 122 6.21 6.06 5.04
C LEU A 122 7.67 6.10 4.60
N LEU A 123 8.05 7.20 3.97
CA LEU A 123 9.43 7.50 3.58
C LEU A 123 9.68 9.01 3.76
N SER A 124 10.23 9.34 4.92
CA SER A 124 10.62 10.68 5.36
C SER A 124 12.09 10.69 5.78
N ASP A 125 12.59 11.84 6.20
CA ASP A 125 13.96 11.97 6.71
C ASP A 125 14.16 11.24 8.05
N THR A 126 13.08 10.99 8.80
CA THR A 126 13.13 10.38 10.14
C THR A 126 12.55 8.97 10.20
N GLU A 127 11.82 8.54 9.16
CA GLU A 127 11.12 7.26 9.15
C GLU A 127 11.09 6.66 7.75
N ALA A 128 11.58 5.43 7.62
CA ALA A 128 11.56 4.65 6.40
C ALA A 128 11.01 3.25 6.70
N THR A 129 9.86 2.93 6.11
CA THR A 129 9.15 1.65 6.33
C THR A 129 9.15 0.75 5.08
N VAL A 130 9.71 1.24 3.97
CA VAL A 130 9.82 0.47 2.73
C VAL A 130 10.87 -0.63 2.94
N PRO A 131 10.53 -1.92 2.76
CA PRO A 131 11.49 -3.00 2.89
C PRO A 131 12.51 -2.95 1.74
N ASP A 132 13.73 -3.42 1.98
CA ASP A 132 14.81 -3.38 0.99
C ASP A 132 14.44 -4.10 -0.32
N ALA A 133 13.64 -5.17 -0.24
CA ALA A 133 13.14 -5.90 -1.43
C ALA A 133 12.23 -5.06 -2.35
N LEU A 134 11.68 -3.94 -1.87
CA LEU A 134 10.87 -3.00 -2.64
C LEU A 134 11.61 -1.71 -3.00
N ALA A 135 12.84 -1.56 -2.53
CA ALA A 135 13.60 -0.33 -2.66
C ALA A 135 13.90 0.01 -4.13
N GLU A 136 14.49 -0.91 -4.87
CA GLU A 136 14.79 -0.76 -6.30
C GLU A 136 13.50 -0.64 -7.15
N PRO A 137 12.48 -1.51 -7.01
CA PRO A 137 11.20 -1.33 -7.70
C PRO A 137 10.57 0.05 -7.50
N LEU A 138 10.63 0.59 -6.29
CA LEU A 138 10.12 1.92 -5.96
C LEU A 138 10.90 3.02 -6.71
N GLN A 139 12.23 2.94 -6.74
CA GLN A 139 13.08 3.87 -7.48
C GLN A 139 12.81 3.82 -8.99
N CYS A 140 12.68 2.62 -9.56
CA CYS A 140 12.31 2.40 -10.95
C CYS A 140 10.95 3.03 -11.28
N LEU A 141 9.95 2.88 -10.41
CA LEU A 141 8.64 3.52 -10.58
C LEU A 141 8.76 5.04 -10.58
N ALA A 142 9.48 5.62 -9.61
CA ALA A 142 9.66 7.06 -9.52
C ALA A 142 10.37 7.63 -10.78
N ALA A 143 11.43 6.97 -11.24
CA ALA A 143 12.14 7.32 -12.48
C ALA A 143 11.22 7.19 -13.71
N ALA A 144 10.40 6.14 -13.78
CA ALA A 144 9.44 5.95 -14.87
C ALA A 144 8.41 7.09 -14.95
N LEU A 145 7.92 7.57 -13.80
CA LEU A 145 6.99 8.70 -13.75
C LEU A 145 7.61 9.98 -14.33
N LEU A 146 8.88 10.26 -13.99
CA LEU A 146 9.62 11.42 -14.51
C LEU A 146 9.90 11.30 -16.00
N LEU A 147 10.38 10.15 -16.45
CA LEU A 147 10.62 9.90 -17.87
C LEU A 147 9.35 10.03 -18.71
N ARG A 148 8.19 9.65 -18.16
CA ARG A 148 6.90 9.87 -18.83
C ARG A 148 6.54 11.36 -18.94
N GLN A 149 6.83 12.15 -17.91
CA GLN A 149 6.64 13.60 -17.96
C GLN A 149 7.58 14.25 -19.00
N LEU A 150 8.85 13.85 -19.04
CA LEU A 150 9.81 14.31 -20.04
C LEU A 150 9.43 13.91 -21.47
N ALA A 151 8.94 12.67 -21.65
CA ALA A 151 8.45 12.21 -22.95
C ALA A 151 7.31 13.09 -23.46
N ASN A 152 6.38 13.46 -22.59
CA ASN A 152 5.28 14.36 -22.94
C ASN A 152 5.77 15.78 -23.22
N ALA A 153 6.72 16.30 -22.44
CA ALA A 153 7.28 17.64 -22.64
C ALA A 153 8.04 17.77 -23.98
N THR A 154 8.70 16.70 -24.41
CA THR A 154 9.51 16.66 -25.65
C THR A 154 8.76 16.12 -26.86
N ALA A 155 7.47 15.78 -26.72
CA ALA A 155 6.67 15.16 -27.79
C ALA A 155 6.46 16.08 -29.01
N GLY A 156 6.51 17.40 -28.81
CA GLY A 156 6.33 18.40 -29.87
C GLY A 156 7.63 19.02 -30.40
N GLU A 157 8.80 18.55 -29.94
CA GLU A 157 10.08 19.03 -30.44
C GLU A 157 10.39 18.37 -31.79
N GLU A 158 9.80 18.90 -32.86
CA GLU A 158 10.20 18.54 -34.23
C GLU A 158 11.56 19.16 -34.55
N VAL A 159 12.56 18.32 -34.84
CA VAL A 159 13.86 18.77 -35.32
C VAL A 159 13.68 19.20 -36.78
N SER A 160 13.83 20.50 -37.06
CA SER A 160 13.80 21.05 -38.42
C SER A 160 14.85 20.38 -39.32
N THR A 161 14.40 19.54 -40.25
CA THR A 161 15.18 18.63 -41.11
C THR A 161 15.89 19.29 -42.31
N LEU A 162 16.40 20.52 -42.17
CA LEU A 162 17.07 21.24 -43.28
C LEU A 162 18.61 21.07 -43.32
N ALA A 163 19.13 19.88 -43.01
CA ALA A 163 20.52 19.53 -43.31
C ALA A 163 20.64 18.04 -43.67
N ALA A 164 21.07 17.76 -44.90
CA ALA A 164 21.00 16.47 -45.59
C ALA A 164 22.05 15.43 -45.15
N ASP A 165 22.40 15.37 -43.86
CA ASP A 165 23.31 14.34 -43.32
C ASP A 165 23.05 14.04 -41.84
N THR A 166 21.77 13.91 -41.47
CA THR A 166 21.36 13.72 -40.07
C THR A 166 21.20 12.25 -39.72
N VAL A 167 22.05 11.80 -38.79
CA VAL A 167 21.89 10.59 -37.97
C VAL A 167 20.45 10.46 -37.51
N ASP A 168 19.86 9.27 -37.64
CA ASP A 168 18.52 8.94 -37.16
C ASP A 168 18.45 9.09 -35.62
N HIS A 169 18.18 10.30 -35.17
CA HIS A 169 17.87 10.61 -33.79
C HIS A 169 16.42 10.24 -33.53
N GLY A 170 16.10 8.93 -33.52
CA GLY A 170 14.79 8.46 -33.05
C GLY A 170 14.38 9.27 -31.81
N GLY A 171 13.25 9.97 -31.91
CA GLY A 171 12.98 11.19 -31.14
C GLY A 171 13.19 11.02 -29.63
N ARG A 172 13.75 12.03 -28.97
CA ARG A 172 14.02 12.04 -27.51
C ARG A 172 12.79 11.59 -26.71
N SER A 173 11.61 12.06 -27.10
CA SER A 173 10.32 11.65 -26.53
C SER A 173 10.09 10.13 -26.59
N ALA A 174 10.34 9.49 -27.73
CA ALA A 174 10.18 8.05 -27.89
C ALA A 174 11.16 7.25 -27.02
N ARG A 175 12.41 7.72 -26.88
CA ARG A 175 13.42 7.09 -26.01
C ARG A 175 13.01 7.17 -24.53
N TYR A 176 12.56 8.34 -24.07
CA TYR A 176 12.06 8.50 -22.71
C TYR A 176 10.82 7.64 -22.45
N ALA A 177 9.88 7.59 -23.41
CA ALA A 177 8.70 6.76 -23.30
C ALA A 177 9.03 5.25 -23.23
N ALA A 178 9.99 4.78 -24.03
CA ALA A 178 10.45 3.39 -23.98
C ALA A 178 11.05 3.04 -22.62
N ARG A 179 12.02 3.83 -22.14
CA ARG A 179 12.67 3.61 -20.83
C ARG A 179 11.68 3.70 -19.67
N ALA A 180 10.71 4.61 -19.73
CA ALA A 180 9.65 4.70 -18.74
C ALA A 180 8.82 3.40 -18.66
N ARG A 181 8.50 2.78 -19.81
CA ARG A 181 7.78 1.50 -19.85
C ARG A 181 8.59 0.37 -19.24
N ASP A 182 9.88 0.29 -19.58
CA ASP A 182 10.77 -0.76 -19.07
C ASP A 182 10.89 -0.71 -17.54
N LEU A 183 11.15 0.48 -16.99
CA LEU A 183 11.25 0.70 -15.54
C LEU A 183 9.91 0.48 -14.82
N ALA A 184 8.79 0.90 -15.41
CA ALA A 184 7.47 0.57 -14.88
C ALA A 184 7.19 -0.95 -14.90
N GLY A 185 7.73 -1.66 -15.89
CA GLY A 185 7.68 -3.11 -15.98
C GLY A 185 8.40 -3.82 -14.83
N VAL A 186 9.57 -3.32 -14.42
CA VAL A 186 10.31 -3.81 -13.25
C VAL A 186 9.46 -3.68 -11.98
N TYR A 187 8.84 -2.52 -11.75
CA TYR A 187 7.93 -2.31 -10.63
C TYR A 187 6.74 -3.28 -10.65
N ALA A 188 6.06 -3.37 -11.79
CA ALA A 188 4.89 -4.24 -11.93
C ALA A 188 5.22 -5.73 -11.70
N ALA A 189 6.40 -6.18 -12.16
CA ALA A 189 6.88 -7.53 -11.91
C ALA A 189 7.12 -7.80 -10.42
N ALA A 190 7.75 -6.85 -9.72
CA ALA A 190 8.01 -6.96 -8.28
C ALA A 190 6.73 -7.04 -7.45
N ILE A 191 5.75 -6.16 -7.71
CA ILE A 191 4.45 -6.19 -7.01
C ILE A 191 3.70 -7.50 -7.28
N LYS A 192 3.71 -7.97 -8.53
CA LYS A 192 3.07 -9.25 -8.88
C LYS A 192 3.73 -10.44 -8.15
N ALA A 193 5.04 -10.39 -7.93
CA ALA A 193 5.75 -11.42 -7.18
C ALA A 193 5.43 -11.40 -5.67
N GLN A 194 5.06 -10.24 -5.11
CA GLN A 194 4.70 -10.11 -3.70
C GLN A 194 3.29 -10.56 -3.35
N VAL A 195 2.35 -10.56 -4.31
CA VAL A 195 1.01 -11.09 -4.06
C VAL A 195 1.09 -12.61 -4.02
N PRO A 196 0.88 -13.26 -2.85
CA PRO A 196 0.83 -14.72 -2.82
C PRO A 196 -0.32 -15.18 -3.72
N ARG A 197 -0.09 -16.19 -4.58
CA ARG A 197 -1.09 -16.72 -5.53
C ARG A 197 -2.43 -17.11 -4.88
N SER A 198 -2.45 -17.32 -3.57
CA SER A 198 -3.65 -17.59 -2.77
C SER A 198 -4.65 -16.42 -2.67
N ALA A 199 -4.24 -15.17 -2.96
CA ALA A 199 -5.14 -14.01 -2.91
C ALA A 199 -6.09 -13.90 -4.12
N CYS A 200 -5.73 -14.47 -5.29
CA CYS A 200 -6.62 -14.49 -6.45
C CYS A 200 -7.77 -15.50 -6.32
N ALA A 201 -7.64 -16.52 -5.45
CA ALA A 201 -8.66 -17.56 -5.29
C ALA A 201 -9.80 -17.18 -4.31
N ALA A 202 -9.64 -16.12 -3.51
CA ALA A 202 -10.60 -15.76 -2.46
C ALA A 202 -11.66 -14.72 -2.88
N ARG A 203 -11.60 -14.21 -4.12
CA ARG A 203 -12.50 -13.14 -4.60
C ARG A 203 -13.86 -13.64 -5.12
N ASP A 204 -14.04 -14.95 -5.26
CA ASP A 204 -15.24 -15.59 -5.85
C ASP A 204 -16.17 -16.33 -4.88
N LEU A 205 -16.00 -16.18 -3.56
CA LEU A 205 -16.98 -16.70 -2.60
C LEU A 205 -17.98 -15.60 -2.24
N PRO A 206 -19.23 -15.63 -2.76
CA PRO A 206 -20.25 -14.74 -2.26
C PRO A 206 -20.49 -15.01 -0.77
N PRO A 207 -20.82 -13.99 0.04
CA PRO A 207 -21.20 -14.20 1.42
C PRO A 207 -22.43 -15.10 1.45
N ARG A 208 -22.27 -16.34 1.95
CA ARG A 208 -23.40 -17.20 2.30
C ARG A 208 -24.10 -16.56 3.50
N PHE A 209 -24.99 -15.60 3.23
CA PHE A 209 -25.99 -15.19 4.20
C PHE A 209 -26.82 -16.43 4.50
N GLY A 210 -26.60 -16.98 5.70
CA GLY A 210 -27.41 -18.05 6.25
C GLY A 210 -28.87 -17.63 6.18
N ARG A 211 -29.63 -18.33 5.33
CA ARG A 211 -31.08 -18.24 5.30
C ARG A 211 -31.55 -18.79 6.64
N LEU A 212 -31.78 -17.91 7.61
CA LEU A 212 -32.54 -18.23 8.81
C LEU A 212 -33.89 -18.76 8.33
N VAL A 213 -34.07 -20.08 8.40
CA VAL A 213 -35.38 -20.69 8.24
C VAL A 213 -36.16 -20.27 9.47
N SER A 214 -36.99 -19.25 9.31
CA SER A 214 -38.03 -18.88 10.26
C SER A 214 -38.99 -20.07 10.37
N ARG A 215 -38.78 -20.95 11.34
CA ARG A 215 -39.77 -21.95 11.71
C ARG A 215 -40.84 -21.21 12.53
N ALA A 216 -41.87 -20.78 11.82
CA ALA A 216 -43.08 -20.21 12.39
C ALA A 216 -43.66 -21.19 13.41
N TYR A 217 -43.96 -20.65 14.60
CA TYR A 217 -44.91 -21.24 15.54
C TYR A 217 -46.24 -21.44 14.82
N GLY A 218 -46.76 -22.66 14.84
CA GLY A 218 -48.08 -23.00 14.34
C GLY A 218 -48.57 -24.26 15.04
N GLY A 219 -49.23 -24.09 16.20
CA GLY A 219 -50.38 -24.96 16.52
C GLY A 219 -51.49 -24.68 15.51
N PRO A 220 -52.41 -25.62 15.22
CA PRO A 220 -53.29 -26.19 16.25
C PRO A 220 -53.71 -27.67 16.03
N ARG A 221 -54.04 -28.36 17.13
CA ARG A 221 -55.34 -29.00 17.44
C ARG A 221 -55.19 -29.94 18.62
#